data_AF-A0A379LR15-F1
#
_entry.id   AF-A0A379LR15-F1
#
_cell.length_a   1.000
_cell.length_b   1.000
_cell.length_c   1.000
_cell.angle_alpha   90.00
_cell.angle_beta   90.00
_cell.angle_gamma   90.00
#
_symmetry.space_group_name_H-M   'P 1'
#
loop_
_entity.id
_entity.type
_entity.pdbx_description
1 polymer ?
#
loop_
_entity_poly.entity_id
_entity_poly.type
_entity_poly.pdbx_seq_one_letter_code
_entity_poly.pdbx_strand_id
1 'polypeptide(L)'
;MIKIENLTININKMSLESEEELLDSKIPAVVRDELVSTLRIISEDTRFEGQTVVIPDGCEKLGFAEGEFDLPQLLEFLADMLE
;
A
#
# COMPACT_ATOMS: atom_id res chain seq x y z
N MET A 1 -14.66 -12.88 -19.18
CA MET A 1 -13.53 -13.19 -18.30
C MET A 1 -12.34 -12.33 -18.74
N ILE A 2 -11.84 -11.46 -17.87
CA ILE A 2 -10.69 -10.60 -18.16
C ILE A 2 -9.51 -11.18 -17.39
N LYS A 3 -8.42 -11.49 -18.09
CA LYS A 3 -7.16 -12.01 -17.53
C LYS A 3 -6.16 -10.87 -17.51
N ILE A 4 -5.72 -10.45 -16.33
CA ILE A 4 -4.68 -9.45 -16.15
C ILE A 4 -3.40 -10.22 -15.86
N GLU A 5 -2.49 -10.26 -16.82
CA GLU A 5 -1.28 -11.10 -16.73
C GLU A 5 -0.04 -10.30 -16.29
N ASN A 6 -0.10 -8.96 -16.22
CA ASN A 6 0.95 -8.10 -15.64
C ASN A 6 0.37 -6.74 -15.21
N LEU A 7 0.45 -6.40 -13.92
CA LEU A 7 0.12 -5.07 -13.41
C LEU A 7 1.41 -4.28 -13.17
N THR A 8 1.66 -3.25 -13.99
CA THR A 8 2.80 -2.35 -13.80
C THR A 8 2.30 -1.04 -13.19
N ILE A 9 2.64 -0.79 -11.93
CA ILE A 9 2.31 0.46 -11.24
C ILE A 9 3.38 1.49 -11.62
N ASN A 10 2.99 2.47 -12.44
CA ASN A 10 3.87 3.57 -12.81
C ASN A 10 3.80 4.66 -11.73
N ILE A 11 4.70 4.61 -10.76
CA ILE A 11 4.85 5.67 -9.77
C ILE A 11 5.59 6.81 -10.46
N ASN A 12 4.87 7.84 -10.89
CA ASN A 12 5.50 9.09 -11.29
C ASN A 12 6.33 9.59 -10.11
N LYS A 13 7.66 9.56 -10.24
CA LYS A 13 8.57 10.23 -9.30
C LYS A 13 8.22 11.72 -9.30
N MET A 14 7.40 12.12 -8.33
CA MET A 14 7.34 13.52 -7.93
C MET A 14 8.72 13.85 -7.38
N SER A 15 9.37 14.83 -8.01
CA SER A 15 10.76 15.22 -7.73
C SER A 15 10.94 15.43 -6.23
N LEU A 16 11.76 14.60 -5.60
CA LEU A 16 12.19 14.73 -4.21
C LEU A 16 13.26 15.82 -4.16
N GLU A 17 12.84 17.07 -4.27
CA GLU A 17 13.67 18.20 -3.86
C GLU A 17 12.96 18.84 -2.66
N SER A 18 13.58 18.67 -1.47
CA SER A 18 13.21 19.20 -0.12
C SER A 18 12.47 18.21 0.80
N GLU A 19 13.21 17.24 1.36
CA GLU A 19 12.71 16.14 2.21
C GLU A 19 12.49 16.48 3.71
N GLU A 20 12.54 17.72 4.18
CA GLU A 20 12.50 17.98 5.63
C GLU A 20 11.25 18.69 6.21
N GLU A 21 10.26 19.15 5.43
CA GLU A 21 9.21 20.01 6.03
C GLU A 21 7.73 19.73 5.73
N LEU A 22 7.31 18.65 5.06
CA LEU A 22 5.90 18.53 4.62
C LEU A 22 5.10 17.28 5.03
N LEU A 23 5.61 16.41 5.91
CA LEU A 23 4.83 15.30 6.46
C LEU A 23 3.90 15.70 7.62
N ASP A 24 3.88 16.98 8.01
CA ASP A 24 2.94 17.51 9.02
C ASP A 24 1.61 18.02 8.39
N SER A 25 1.43 17.79 7.09
CA SER A 25 0.14 18.01 6.44
C SER A 25 -0.80 16.86 6.80
N LYS A 26 -1.57 17.03 7.89
CA LYS A 26 -2.73 16.20 8.23
C LYS A 26 -3.47 15.82 6.95
N ILE A 27 -3.35 14.57 6.50
CA ILE A 27 -4.19 14.04 5.44
C ILE A 27 -5.63 14.33 5.86
N PRO A 28 -6.43 15.06 5.05
CA PRO A 28 -7.81 15.36 5.39
C PRO A 28 -8.53 14.05 5.72
N ALA A 29 -9.28 13.99 6.82
CA ALA A 29 -9.90 12.75 7.30
C ALA A 29 -10.67 12.00 6.18
N VAL A 30 -11.37 12.76 5.33
CA VAL A 30 -12.11 12.25 4.17
C VAL A 30 -11.22 11.45 3.20
N VAL A 31 -9.99 11.92 2.93
CA VAL A 31 -9.05 11.25 2.02
C VAL A 31 -8.49 9.96 2.66
N ARG A 32 -8.37 9.96 3.99
CA ARG A 32 -7.93 8.78 4.74
C ARG A 32 -9.00 7.69 4.74
N ASP A 33 -10.25 8.08 4.98
CA ASP A 33 -11.39 7.15 4.98
C ASP A 33 -11.58 6.50 3.59
N GLU A 34 -11.41 7.27 2.51
CA GLU A 34 -11.47 6.76 1.14
C GLU A 34 -10.33 5.79 0.84
N LEU A 35 -9.12 6.08 1.33
CA LEU A 35 -7.96 5.20 1.19
C LEU A 35 -8.15 3.89 1.97
N VAL A 36 -8.60 3.95 3.23
CA VAL A 36 -8.91 2.78 4.08
C VAL A 36 -9.98 1.92 3.40
N SER A 37 -11.06 2.54 2.91
CA SER A 37 -12.11 1.82 2.21
C SER A 37 -11.60 1.15 0.93
N THR A 38 -10.75 1.83 0.16
CA THR A 38 -10.17 1.27 -1.05
C THR A 38 -9.28 0.07 -0.75
N LEU A 39 -8.44 0.16 0.28
CA LEU A 39 -7.57 -0.96 0.70
C LEU A 39 -8.39 -2.18 1.12
N ARG A 40 -9.46 -2.00 1.92
CA ARG A 40 -10.40 -3.07 2.31
C ARG A 40 -11.13 -3.68 1.10
N ILE A 41 -11.55 -2.87 0.13
CA ILE A 41 -12.21 -3.39 -1.08
C ILE A 41 -11.25 -4.25 -1.90
N ILE A 42 -9.97 -3.85 -1.99
CA ILE A 42 -8.97 -4.59 -2.76
C ILE A 42 -8.55 -5.87 -2.02
N SER A 43 -8.47 -5.86 -0.68
CA SER A 43 -8.13 -7.05 0.11
C SER A 43 -9.16 -8.16 -0.03
N GLU A 44 -10.45 -7.82 -0.20
CA GLU A 44 -11.53 -8.80 -0.43
C GLU A 44 -11.60 -9.32 -1.88
N ASP A 45 -10.82 -8.78 -2.80
CA ASP A 45 -10.89 -9.18 -4.20
C ASP A 45 -10.17 -10.53 -4.42
N THR A 46 -10.99 -11.55 -4.70
CA THR A 46 -10.59 -12.94 -4.99
C THR A 46 -9.47 -13.09 -6.03
N ARG A 47 -9.23 -12.09 -6.89
CA ARG A 47 -8.14 -12.11 -7.86
C ARG A 47 -6.76 -12.06 -7.20
N PHE A 48 -6.67 -11.57 -5.97
CA PHE A 48 -5.43 -11.47 -5.20
C PHE A 48 -5.23 -12.63 -4.23
N GLU A 49 -6.16 -13.60 -4.16
CA GLU A 49 -5.98 -14.80 -3.35
C GLU A 49 -4.69 -15.55 -3.74
N GLY A 50 -3.86 -15.82 -2.73
CA GLY A 50 -2.58 -16.50 -2.90
C GLY A 50 -1.50 -15.67 -3.60
N GLN A 51 -1.73 -14.38 -3.85
CA GLN A 51 -0.68 -13.47 -4.28
C GLN A 51 0.12 -12.99 -3.08
N THR A 52 1.43 -12.90 -3.25
CA THR A 52 2.34 -12.45 -2.21
C THR A 52 3.14 -11.23 -2.65
N VAL A 53 3.54 -10.42 -1.66
CA VAL A 53 4.47 -9.31 -1.82
C VAL A 53 5.73 -9.63 -1.05
N VAL A 54 6.87 -9.47 -1.70
CA VAL A 54 8.18 -9.59 -1.06
C VAL A 54 8.65 -8.20 -0.66
N ILE A 55 8.87 -8.02 0.64
CA ILE A 55 9.52 -6.84 1.21
C ILE A 55 11.01 -7.17 1.33
N PRO A 56 11.89 -6.46 0.61
CA PRO A 56 13.32 -6.69 0.69
C PRO A 56 13.92 -6.14 1.99
N ASP A 57 15.13 -6.57 2.30
CA ASP A 57 15.96 -6.02 3.38
C ASP A 57 16.17 -4.50 3.22
N GLY A 58 16.24 -3.79 4.34
CA GLY A 58 16.47 -2.34 4.41
C GLY A 58 15.19 -1.49 4.41
N CYS A 59 14.01 -2.11 4.41
CA CYS A 59 12.72 -1.42 4.50
C CYS A 59 12.26 -1.12 5.95
N GLU A 60 13.03 -1.48 6.98
CA GLU A 60 12.68 -1.27 8.40
C GLU A 60 12.53 0.20 8.74
N LYS A 61 13.30 1.07 8.08
CA LYS A 61 13.21 2.53 8.23
C LYS A 61 11.86 3.09 7.76
N LEU A 62 11.16 2.35 6.90
CA LEU A 62 9.82 2.67 6.42
C LEU A 62 8.73 1.97 7.25
N GLY A 63 9.10 1.24 8.30
CA GLY A 63 8.18 0.52 9.19
C GLY A 63 7.80 -0.88 8.72
N PHE A 64 8.49 -1.44 7.71
CA PHE A 64 8.21 -2.77 7.20
C PHE A 64 9.29 -3.77 7.59
N ALA A 65 8.87 -4.98 7.96
CA ALA A 65 9.79 -6.10 8.17
C ALA A 65 10.11 -6.80 6.84
N GLU A 66 11.36 -7.23 6.65
CA GLU A 66 11.74 -8.10 5.54
C GLU A 66 10.92 -9.40 5.55
N GLY A 67 10.48 -9.86 4.38
CA GLY A 67 9.81 -11.14 4.23
C GLY A 67 8.83 -11.22 3.07
N GLU A 68 8.14 -12.34 2.98
CA GLU A 68 7.05 -12.57 2.04
C GLU A 68 5.71 -12.52 2.79
N PHE A 69 4.80 -11.69 2.30
CA PHE A 69 3.51 -11.42 2.94
C PHE A 69 2.39 -11.74 1.96
N ASP A 70 1.32 -12.35 2.47
CA ASP A 70 0.06 -12.49 1.74
C ASP A 70 -0.52 -11.10 1.45
N LEU A 71 -0.75 -10.79 0.17
CA LEU A 71 -1.16 -9.46 -0.26
C LEU A 71 -2.52 -9.05 0.32
N PRO A 72 -3.58 -9.89 0.29
CA PRO A 72 -4.84 -9.58 0.96
C PRO A 72 -4.67 -9.21 2.45
N GLN A 73 -3.94 -10.03 3.21
CA GLN A 73 -3.71 -9.76 4.64
C GLN A 73 -2.90 -8.48 4.88
N LEU A 74 -1.90 -8.20 4.04
CA LEU A 74 -1.12 -6.97 4.14
C LEU A 74 -1.98 -5.74 3.87
N LEU A 75 -2.88 -5.79 2.89
CA LEU A 75 -3.78 -4.68 2.57
C LEU A 75 -4.80 -4.41 3.70
N GLU A 76 -5.34 -5.46 4.32
CA GLU A 76 -6.18 -5.30 5.52
C GLU A 76 -5.40 -4.66 6.67
N PHE A 77 -4.20 -5.16 6.94
CA PHE A 77 -3.34 -4.61 8.00
C PHE A 77 -3.04 -3.12 7.78
N LEU A 78 -2.73 -2.72 6.54
CA LEU A 78 -2.49 -1.32 6.19
C LEU A 78 -3.74 -0.46 6.34
N ALA A 79 -4.93 -0.99 6.06
CA ALA A 79 -6.19 -0.31 6.28
C ALA A 79 -6.43 -0.07 7.78
N ASP A 80 -6.21 -1.10 8.62
CA ASP A 80 -6.38 -1.02 10.08
C ASP A 80 -5.38 -0.06 10.75
N MET A 81 -4.17 0.09 10.18
CA MET A 81 -3.19 1.07 10.69
C MET A 81 -3.56 2.52 10.39
N LEU A 82 -4.35 2.75 9.34
CA LEU A 82 -4.75 4.09 8.90
C LEU A 82 -6.07 4.55 9.51
N GLU A 83 -6.86 3.64 10.06
CA GLU A 83 -8.11 3.94 10.79
C GLU A 83 -7.84 4.68 12.12
#